data_AF-A0A7S2KWH4-F1
#
_entry.id   AF-A0A7S2KWH4-F1
#
_cell.length_a   1.000
_cell.length_b   1.000
_cell.length_c   1.000
_cell.angle_alpha   90.00
_cell.angle_beta   90.00
_cell.angle_gamma   90.00
#
_symmetry.space_group_name_H-M   'P 1'
#
loop_
_entity.id
_entity.type
_entity.pdbx_description
1 polymer ?
#
loop_
_entity_poly.entity_id
_entity_poly.type
_entity_poly.pdbx_seq_one_letter_code
_entity_poly.pdbx_strand_id
1 'polypeptide(L)'
;DMYQLLESHLPPGFMEKEEIDKKTVMRSNWKKLVLQALSRTDELSKTQIGFKRRLIADVTNFKSDVIQFRQDFINNGPMVQGLAPMDAVDRLSRFREELRIRERKYDLYRGGEELFALPHQNYPDLETTRKEIKLASQLFDLYVDVIRTINDWKLMPWISVSDSMEEMKSAMESYAGRCKKLPGRLRSYDSFDQLRKEIDDFQIILPLLEELSKDSIKVRHWEEVMEICEMRFDVIGNPDFKLQSTRS
;
A
#
# COMPACT_ATOMS: atom_id res chain seq x y z
N ASP A 1 -51.84 -17.66 -29.14
CA ASP A 1 -51.97 -19.12 -29.26
C ASP A 1 -52.89 -19.70 -28.19
N MET A 2 -52.46 -19.94 -26.94
CA MET A 2 -53.34 -20.55 -25.91
C MET A 2 -54.63 -19.76 -25.61
N TYR A 3 -54.54 -18.43 -25.44
CA TYR A 3 -55.72 -17.58 -25.24
C TYR A 3 -56.64 -17.49 -26.46
N GLN A 4 -56.11 -17.63 -27.68
CA GLN A 4 -56.93 -17.66 -28.90
C GLN A 4 -57.65 -18.99 -29.04
N LEU A 5 -57.02 -20.09 -28.62
CA LEU A 5 -57.63 -21.42 -28.54
C LEU A 5 -58.79 -21.45 -27.55
N LEU A 6 -58.63 -20.80 -26.38
CA LEU A 6 -59.69 -20.66 -25.38
C LEU A 6 -60.85 -19.79 -25.90
N GLU A 7 -60.56 -18.69 -26.60
CA GLU A 7 -61.57 -17.82 -27.22
C GLU A 7 -62.33 -18.49 -28.37
N SER A 8 -61.73 -19.45 -29.09
CA SER A 8 -62.37 -20.14 -30.22
C SER A 8 -63.20 -21.36 -29.83
N HIS A 9 -62.89 -22.00 -28.69
CA HIS A 9 -63.51 -23.27 -28.28
C HIS A 9 -64.43 -23.17 -27.06
N LEU A 10 -64.51 -22.01 -26.38
CA LEU A 10 -65.35 -21.83 -25.19
C LEU A 10 -66.48 -20.83 -25.42
N PRO A 11 -67.62 -20.96 -24.71
CA PRO A 11 -68.80 -20.13 -24.92
C PRO A 11 -68.55 -18.63 -24.62
N PRO A 12 -69.35 -17.72 -25.21
CA PRO A 12 -69.27 -16.28 -24.92
C PRO A 12 -69.47 -16.02 -23.40
N GLY A 13 -68.56 -15.25 -22.80
CA GLY A 13 -68.59 -14.93 -21.36
C GLY A 13 -67.80 -15.88 -20.45
N PHE A 14 -67.14 -16.90 -20.99
CA PHE A 14 -66.23 -17.77 -20.22
C PHE A 14 -65.03 -17.02 -19.62
N MET A 15 -64.52 -16.00 -20.33
CA MET A 15 -63.41 -15.18 -19.88
C MET A 15 -63.94 -13.89 -19.25
N GLU A 16 -63.55 -13.64 -18.01
CA GLU A 16 -63.96 -12.43 -17.29
C GLU A 16 -63.42 -11.18 -17.99
N LYS A 17 -64.20 -10.11 -18.00
CA LYS A 17 -63.81 -8.82 -18.62
C LYS A 17 -62.48 -8.31 -18.06
N GLU A 18 -62.25 -8.50 -16.76
CA GLU A 18 -61.00 -8.14 -16.09
C GLU A 18 -59.79 -8.93 -16.64
N GLU A 19 -59.97 -10.21 -16.98
CA GLU A 19 -58.91 -11.03 -17.57
C GLU A 19 -58.59 -10.60 -19.02
N ILE A 20 -59.62 -10.26 -19.80
CA ILE A 20 -59.45 -9.72 -21.17
C ILE A 20 -58.71 -8.38 -21.14
N ASP A 21 -59.07 -7.50 -20.20
CA ASP A 21 -58.41 -6.21 -20.01
C ASP A 21 -56.95 -6.38 -19.59
N LYS A 22 -56.67 -7.28 -18.62
CA LYS A 22 -55.30 -7.62 -18.19
C LYS A 22 -54.45 -8.16 -19.34
N LYS A 23 -54.97 -9.09 -20.14
CA LYS A 23 -54.30 -9.64 -21.35
C LYS A 23 -53.96 -8.53 -22.34
N THR A 24 -54.90 -7.63 -22.60
CA THR A 24 -54.74 -6.54 -23.56
C THR A 24 -53.69 -5.53 -23.09
N VAL A 25 -53.76 -5.13 -21.82
CA VAL A 25 -52.77 -4.26 -21.18
C VAL A 25 -51.37 -4.90 -21.21
N MET A 26 -51.26 -6.19 -20.86
CA MET A 26 -49.98 -6.90 -20.85
C MET A 26 -49.36 -7.00 -22.25
N ARG A 27 -50.15 -7.31 -23.28
CA ARG A 27 -49.67 -7.30 -24.68
C ARG A 27 -49.20 -5.92 -25.12
N SER A 28 -49.95 -4.88 -24.76
CA SER A 28 -49.57 -3.49 -25.06
C SER A 28 -48.27 -3.09 -24.36
N ASN A 29 -48.13 -3.41 -23.08
CA ASN A 29 -46.93 -3.14 -22.29
C ASN A 29 -45.73 -3.94 -22.80
N TRP A 30 -45.90 -5.21 -23.16
CA TRP A 30 -44.86 -6.02 -23.78
C TRP A 30 -44.38 -5.41 -25.09
N LYS A 31 -45.29 -4.99 -25.97
CA LYS A 31 -44.94 -4.33 -27.23
C LYS A 31 -44.17 -3.03 -26.99
N LYS A 32 -44.60 -2.21 -26.02
CA LYS A 32 -43.89 -0.99 -25.61
C LYS A 32 -42.48 -1.31 -25.09
N LEU A 33 -42.34 -2.32 -24.24
CA LEU A 33 -41.06 -2.75 -23.68
C LEU A 33 -40.11 -3.22 -24.79
N VAL A 34 -40.58 -4.04 -25.73
CA VAL A 34 -39.78 -4.51 -26.87
C VAL A 34 -39.31 -3.34 -27.73
N LEU A 35 -40.20 -2.39 -28.05
CA LEU A 35 -39.83 -1.20 -28.82
C LEU A 35 -38.79 -0.34 -28.08
N GLN A 36 -38.96 -0.15 -26.77
CA GLN A 36 -37.97 0.55 -25.95
C GLN A 36 -36.63 -0.18 -25.92
N ALA A 37 -36.62 -1.50 -25.75
CA ALA A 37 -35.41 -2.31 -25.76
C ALA A 37 -34.67 -2.22 -27.11
N LEU A 38 -35.38 -2.24 -28.23
CA LEU A 38 -34.81 -2.05 -29.57
C LEU A 38 -34.21 -0.65 -29.74
N SER A 39 -34.93 0.40 -29.32
CA SER A 39 -34.42 1.77 -29.36
C SER A 39 -33.14 1.92 -28.55
N ARG A 40 -33.10 1.37 -27.32
CA ARG A 40 -31.91 1.39 -26.48
C ARG A 40 -30.75 0.57 -27.07
N THR A 41 -31.05 -0.53 -27.75
CA THR A 41 -30.04 -1.35 -28.43
C THR A 41 -29.38 -0.58 -29.59
N ASP A 42 -30.16 0.15 -30.39
CA ASP A 42 -29.63 0.97 -31.49
C ASP A 42 -28.80 2.15 -30.98
N GLU A 43 -29.27 2.85 -29.94
CA GLU A 43 -28.50 3.90 -29.25
C GLU A 43 -27.18 3.37 -28.68
N LEU A 44 -27.21 2.18 -28.05
CA LEU A 44 -26.03 1.54 -27.49
C LEU A 44 -25.04 1.16 -28.59
N SER A 45 -25.52 0.57 -29.70
CA SER A 45 -24.67 0.21 -30.85
C SER A 45 -23.90 1.42 -31.40
N LYS A 46 -24.57 2.56 -31.53
CA LYS A 46 -23.95 3.82 -31.99
C LYS A 46 -22.90 4.35 -31.02
N THR A 47 -23.18 4.32 -29.73
CA THR A 47 -22.28 4.86 -28.69
C THR A 47 -21.08 3.94 -28.41
N GLN A 48 -21.26 2.62 -28.50
CA GLN A 48 -20.23 1.60 -28.29
C GLN A 48 -19.02 1.78 -29.21
N ILE A 49 -19.23 2.18 -30.48
CA ILE A 49 -18.14 2.45 -31.43
C ILE A 49 -17.21 3.55 -30.89
N GLY A 50 -17.78 4.63 -30.37
CA GLY A 50 -17.02 5.74 -29.79
C GLY A 50 -16.28 5.36 -28.50
N PHE A 51 -16.90 4.55 -27.64
CA PHE A 51 -16.26 4.02 -26.44
C PHE A 51 -15.09 3.08 -26.78
N LYS A 52 -15.29 2.14 -27.70
CA LYS A 52 -14.26 1.22 -28.16
C LYS A 52 -13.06 1.95 -28.77
N ARG A 53 -13.31 2.96 -29.61
CA ARG A 53 -12.24 3.78 -30.20
C ARG A 53 -11.43 4.52 -29.14
N ARG A 54 -12.10 5.09 -28.13
CA ARG A 54 -11.42 5.76 -27.01
C ARG A 54 -10.59 4.78 -26.19
N LEU A 55 -11.14 3.62 -25.85
CA LEU A 55 -10.42 2.58 -25.11
C LEU A 55 -9.13 2.16 -25.83
N ILE A 56 -9.18 1.94 -27.15
CA ILE A 56 -7.99 1.57 -27.94
C ILE A 56 -6.92 2.67 -27.88
N ALA A 57 -7.32 3.94 -27.96
CA ALA A 57 -6.40 5.07 -27.84
C ALA A 57 -5.81 5.15 -26.41
N ASP A 58 -6.63 5.00 -25.39
CA ASP A 58 -6.21 5.05 -23.98
C ASP A 58 -5.23 3.92 -23.65
N VAL A 59 -5.49 2.69 -24.12
CA VAL A 59 -4.59 1.54 -23.98
C VAL A 59 -3.24 1.81 -24.66
N THR A 60 -3.26 2.44 -25.84
CA THR A 60 -2.03 2.80 -26.58
C THR A 60 -1.22 3.85 -25.83
N ASN A 61 -1.88 4.88 -25.29
CA ASN A 61 -1.25 5.91 -24.47
C ASN A 61 -0.70 5.32 -23.17
N PHE A 62 -1.44 4.41 -22.55
CA PHE A 62 -1.03 3.76 -21.30
C PHE A 62 0.22 2.90 -21.48
N LYS A 63 0.41 2.23 -22.62
CA LYS A 63 1.67 1.54 -22.93
C LYS A 63 2.86 2.50 -22.89
N SER A 64 2.71 3.68 -23.49
CA SER A 64 3.78 4.70 -23.50
C SER A 64 4.03 5.27 -22.10
N ASP A 65 2.97 5.51 -21.32
CA ASP A 65 3.06 5.93 -19.92
C ASP A 65 3.80 4.91 -19.04
N VAL A 66 3.54 3.61 -19.21
CA VAL A 66 4.25 2.55 -18.48
C VAL A 66 5.74 2.52 -18.81
N ILE A 67 6.13 2.72 -20.07
CA ILE A 67 7.54 2.79 -20.48
C ILE A 67 8.23 4.01 -19.84
N GLN A 68 7.57 5.18 -19.87
CA GLN A 68 8.10 6.39 -19.24
C GLN A 68 8.23 6.23 -17.73
N PHE A 69 7.23 5.65 -17.08
CA PHE A 69 7.25 5.34 -15.66
C PHE A 69 8.42 4.41 -15.29
N ARG A 70 8.68 3.40 -16.11
CA ARG A 70 9.83 2.50 -15.91
C ARG A 70 11.16 3.24 -16.01
N GLN A 71 11.32 4.11 -17.00
CA GLN A 71 12.53 4.91 -17.16
C GLN A 71 12.73 5.87 -15.98
N ASP A 72 11.66 6.52 -15.51
CA ASP A 72 11.74 7.36 -14.32
C ASP A 72 12.11 6.54 -13.08
N PHE A 73 11.54 5.34 -12.91
CA PHE A 73 11.89 4.45 -11.80
C PHE A 73 13.37 4.03 -11.80
N ILE A 74 13.94 3.72 -12.97
CA ILE A 74 15.35 3.35 -13.09
C ILE A 74 16.27 4.53 -12.70
N ASN A 75 15.93 5.75 -13.15
CA ASN A 75 16.78 6.92 -12.95
C ASN A 75 16.60 7.58 -11.57
N ASN A 76 15.38 7.56 -11.04
CA ASN A 76 14.99 8.33 -9.86
C ASN A 76 14.47 7.44 -8.71
N GLY A 77 14.52 6.11 -8.85
CA GLY A 77 14.03 5.15 -7.87
C GLY A 77 14.72 5.23 -6.49
N PRO A 78 14.19 4.50 -5.51
CA PRO A 78 14.71 4.49 -4.13
C PRO A 78 16.04 3.72 -3.98
N MET A 79 16.45 2.99 -5.02
CA MET A 79 17.66 2.14 -5.03
C MET A 79 18.82 2.78 -5.81
N VAL A 80 18.79 4.09 -6.02
CA VAL A 80 19.94 4.80 -6.63
C VAL A 80 21.06 4.94 -5.60
N GLN A 81 22.30 4.72 -6.03
CA GLN A 81 23.47 4.81 -5.15
C GLN A 81 23.71 6.23 -4.62
N GLY A 82 24.22 6.35 -3.40
CA GLY A 82 24.55 7.64 -2.78
C GLY A 82 23.35 8.44 -2.26
N LEU A 83 22.16 7.85 -2.19
CA LEU A 83 21.00 8.48 -1.56
C LEU A 83 21.01 8.32 -0.05
N ALA A 84 20.59 9.37 0.66
CA ALA A 84 20.27 9.25 2.07
C ALA A 84 19.05 8.33 2.26
N PRO A 85 19.00 7.50 3.32
CA PRO A 85 17.91 6.55 3.53
C PRO A 85 16.52 7.19 3.58
N MET A 86 16.39 8.38 4.18
CA MET A 86 15.10 9.09 4.25
C MET A 86 14.66 9.61 2.88
N ASP A 87 15.57 10.11 2.04
CA ASP A 87 15.25 10.50 0.66
C ASP A 87 14.80 9.29 -0.17
N ALA A 88 15.40 8.13 0.07
CA ALA A 88 14.99 6.88 -0.57
C ALA A 88 13.60 6.42 -0.12
N VAL A 89 13.24 6.61 1.15
CA VAL A 89 11.87 6.37 1.67
C VAL A 89 10.87 7.27 0.96
N ASP A 90 11.17 8.56 0.80
CA ASP A 90 10.28 9.51 0.12
C ASP A 90 10.10 9.16 -1.35
N ARG A 91 11.19 8.82 -2.05
CA ARG A 91 11.14 8.32 -3.44
C ARG A 91 10.29 7.06 -3.54
N LEU A 92 10.48 6.11 -2.64
CA LEU A 92 9.69 4.87 -2.61
C LEU A 92 8.20 5.16 -2.42
N SER A 93 7.85 6.08 -1.52
CA SER A 93 6.47 6.51 -1.28
C SER A 93 5.82 7.09 -2.54
N ARG A 94 6.54 8.01 -3.23
CA ARG A 94 6.11 8.57 -4.52
C ARG A 94 5.83 7.47 -5.55
N PHE A 95 6.78 6.56 -5.75
CA PHE A 95 6.65 5.49 -6.74
C PHE A 95 5.57 4.46 -6.40
N ARG A 96 5.26 4.23 -5.11
CA ARG A 96 4.13 3.40 -4.68
C ARG A 96 2.80 4.00 -5.11
N GLU A 97 2.59 5.30 -4.89
CA GLU A 97 1.34 5.95 -5.27
C GLU A 97 1.19 6.03 -6.79
N GLU A 98 2.28 6.34 -7.49
CA GLU A 98 2.30 6.32 -8.96
C GLU A 98 2.03 4.94 -9.55
N LEU A 99 2.58 3.87 -8.95
CA LEU A 99 2.26 2.49 -9.33
C LEU A 99 0.77 2.22 -9.13
N ARG A 100 0.21 2.59 -7.98
CA ARG A 100 -1.21 2.37 -7.64
C ARG A 100 -2.15 3.04 -8.65
N ILE A 101 -1.84 4.25 -9.10
CA ILE A 101 -2.61 4.95 -10.14
C ILE A 101 -2.63 4.14 -11.43
N ARG A 102 -1.48 3.59 -11.82
CA ARG A 102 -1.32 2.80 -13.06
C ARG A 102 -1.96 1.42 -12.95
N GLU A 103 -1.94 0.81 -11.77
CA GLU A 103 -2.67 -0.45 -11.51
C GLU A 103 -4.18 -0.28 -11.65
N ARG A 104 -4.74 0.82 -11.12
CA ARG A 104 -6.16 1.15 -11.32
C ARG A 104 -6.52 1.34 -12.79
N LYS A 105 -5.65 2.03 -13.56
CA LYS A 105 -5.83 2.19 -15.02
C LYS A 105 -5.76 0.84 -15.73
N TYR A 106 -4.80 0.00 -15.36
CA TYR A 106 -4.67 -1.35 -15.91
C TYR A 106 -5.93 -2.19 -15.68
N ASP A 107 -6.48 -2.21 -14.47
CA ASP A 107 -7.71 -2.94 -14.16
C ASP A 107 -8.91 -2.40 -14.94
N LEU A 108 -9.03 -1.06 -15.02
CA LEU A 108 -10.06 -0.39 -15.80
C LEU A 108 -9.99 -0.77 -17.30
N TYR A 109 -8.79 -0.72 -17.88
CA TYR A 109 -8.61 -1.05 -19.30
C TYR A 109 -8.80 -2.54 -19.57
N ARG A 110 -8.33 -3.42 -18.68
CA ARG A 110 -8.58 -4.86 -18.76
C ARG A 110 -10.08 -5.17 -18.78
N GLY A 111 -10.86 -4.54 -17.89
CA GLY A 111 -12.33 -4.69 -17.89
C GLY A 111 -12.98 -4.13 -19.16
N GLY A 112 -12.46 -3.02 -19.68
CA GLY A 112 -12.90 -2.49 -20.98
C GLY A 112 -12.58 -3.42 -22.15
N GLU A 113 -11.37 -4.00 -22.17
CA GLU A 113 -10.94 -4.96 -23.19
C GLU A 113 -11.85 -6.19 -23.18
N GLU A 114 -12.16 -6.72 -22.00
CA GLU A 114 -13.11 -7.84 -21.82
C GLU A 114 -14.50 -7.47 -22.34
N LEU A 115 -15.03 -6.31 -21.95
CA LEU A 115 -16.35 -5.81 -22.36
C LEU A 115 -16.50 -5.70 -23.89
N PHE A 116 -15.44 -5.31 -24.59
CA PHE A 116 -15.42 -5.16 -26.05
C PHE A 116 -14.83 -6.36 -26.81
N ALA A 117 -14.55 -7.47 -26.11
CA ALA A 117 -13.89 -8.66 -26.64
C ALA A 117 -12.58 -8.35 -27.39
N LEU A 118 -11.79 -7.43 -26.84
CA LEU A 118 -10.45 -7.08 -27.31
C LEU A 118 -9.39 -8.00 -26.66
N PRO A 119 -8.28 -8.27 -27.35
CA PRO A 119 -7.19 -9.05 -26.76
C PRO A 119 -6.51 -8.28 -25.64
N HIS A 120 -6.34 -8.96 -24.50
CA HIS A 120 -5.69 -8.38 -23.33
C HIS A 120 -4.25 -7.97 -23.62
N GLN A 121 -3.90 -6.75 -23.22
CA GLN A 121 -2.53 -6.27 -23.32
C GLN A 121 -1.73 -6.62 -22.06
N ASN A 122 -0.44 -6.91 -22.28
CA ASN A 122 0.52 -7.17 -21.21
C ASN A 122 1.46 -5.97 -21.03
N TYR A 123 1.88 -5.74 -19.78
CA TYR A 123 2.74 -4.63 -19.37
C TYR A 123 3.92 -5.16 -18.55
N PRO A 124 4.94 -5.76 -19.19
CA PRO A 124 6.06 -6.39 -18.48
C PRO A 124 6.87 -5.41 -17.62
N ASP A 125 7.00 -4.16 -18.07
CA ASP A 125 7.70 -3.11 -17.32
C ASP A 125 6.96 -2.72 -16.04
N LEU A 126 5.62 -2.72 -16.07
CA LEU A 126 4.79 -2.45 -14.89
C LEU A 126 4.95 -3.57 -13.86
N GLU A 127 4.92 -4.83 -14.30
CA GLU A 127 5.15 -5.99 -13.43
C GLU A 127 6.57 -6.00 -12.83
N THR A 128 7.57 -5.68 -13.63
CA THR A 128 8.96 -5.60 -13.18
C THR A 128 9.11 -4.51 -12.12
N THR A 129 8.56 -3.32 -12.38
CA THR A 129 8.60 -2.19 -11.45
C THR A 129 7.85 -2.51 -10.16
N ARG A 130 6.69 -3.19 -10.23
CA ARG A 130 5.97 -3.69 -9.05
C ARG A 130 6.84 -4.59 -8.18
N LYS A 131 7.55 -5.56 -8.79
CA LYS A 131 8.45 -6.47 -8.06
C LYS A 131 9.61 -5.73 -7.41
N GLU A 132 10.21 -4.77 -8.10
CA GLU A 132 11.31 -3.96 -7.58
C GLU A 132 10.86 -3.01 -6.46
N ILE A 133 9.69 -2.38 -6.58
CA ILE A 133 9.07 -1.60 -5.49
C ILE A 133 8.83 -2.49 -4.28
N LYS A 134 8.29 -3.71 -4.46
CA LYS A 134 8.07 -4.67 -3.36
C LYS A 134 9.38 -5.13 -2.73
N LEU A 135 10.45 -5.24 -3.50
CA LEU A 135 11.78 -5.57 -2.98
C LEU A 135 12.33 -4.41 -2.15
N ALA A 136 12.28 -3.18 -2.68
CA ALA A 136 12.75 -1.99 -1.99
C ALA A 136 11.98 -1.70 -0.70
N SER A 137 10.68 -1.96 -0.72
CA SER A 137 9.78 -1.88 0.43
C SER A 137 10.31 -2.64 1.64
N GLN A 138 10.82 -3.86 1.45
CA GLN A 138 11.28 -4.69 2.57
C GLN A 138 12.43 -4.05 3.34
N LEU A 139 13.34 -3.35 2.66
CA LEU A 139 14.45 -2.65 3.31
C LEU A 139 13.98 -1.34 3.95
N PHE A 140 13.35 -0.47 3.17
CA PHE A 140 13.05 0.88 3.63
C PHE A 140 11.90 0.95 4.64
N ASP A 141 10.92 0.04 4.58
CA ASP A 141 9.89 -0.05 5.62
C ASP A 141 10.52 -0.52 6.94
N LEU A 142 11.44 -1.49 6.91
CA LEU A 142 12.17 -1.92 8.10
C LEU A 142 13.06 -0.79 8.64
N TYR A 143 13.70 -0.02 7.75
CA TYR A 143 14.48 1.14 8.13
C TYR A 143 13.63 2.17 8.89
N VAL A 144 12.47 2.52 8.34
CA VAL A 144 11.52 3.45 8.99
C VAL A 144 11.03 2.91 10.33
N ASP A 145 10.70 1.62 10.42
CA ASP A 145 10.30 0.97 11.67
C ASP A 145 11.39 1.11 12.74
N VAL A 146 12.64 0.77 12.41
CA VAL A 146 13.78 0.84 13.34
C VAL A 146 14.02 2.28 13.80
N ILE A 147 14.12 3.23 12.87
CA ILE A 147 14.39 4.64 13.21
C ILE A 147 13.26 5.24 14.04
N ARG A 148 12.00 4.96 13.68
CA ARG A 148 10.84 5.42 14.46
C ARG A 148 10.90 4.86 15.88
N THR A 149 11.07 3.56 16.04
CA THR A 149 11.14 2.92 17.36
C THR A 149 12.31 3.46 18.20
N ILE A 150 13.50 3.60 17.61
CA ILE A 150 14.65 4.17 18.31
C ILE A 150 14.38 5.62 18.72
N ASN A 151 13.75 6.42 17.87
CA ASN A 151 13.41 7.81 18.17
C ASN A 151 12.35 7.90 19.27
N ASP A 152 11.35 7.01 19.27
CA ASP A 152 10.33 6.95 20.33
C ASP A 152 10.99 6.63 21.69
N TRP A 153 11.91 5.67 21.72
CA TRP A 153 12.67 5.34 22.94
C TRP A 153 13.62 6.47 23.36
N LYS A 154 14.27 7.14 22.41
CA LYS A 154 15.10 8.33 22.67
C LYS A 154 14.34 9.45 23.36
N LEU A 155 13.04 9.57 23.10
CA LEU A 155 12.15 10.58 23.69
C LEU A 155 11.49 10.15 25.00
N MET A 156 11.65 8.88 25.39
CA MET A 156 11.10 8.31 26.61
C MET A 156 11.77 8.92 27.87
N PRO A 157 11.01 9.23 28.93
CA PRO A 157 11.56 9.61 30.23
C PRO A 157 12.44 8.49 30.80
N TRP A 158 13.60 8.85 31.37
CA TRP A 158 14.56 7.88 31.91
C TRP A 158 13.96 6.94 32.96
N ILE A 159 13.02 7.43 33.77
CA ILE A 159 12.34 6.66 34.81
C ILE A 159 11.52 5.49 34.22
N SER A 160 11.07 5.61 32.97
CA SER A 160 10.28 4.58 32.27
C SER A 160 11.14 3.61 31.45
N VAL A 161 12.46 3.83 31.39
CA VAL A 161 13.38 2.99 30.60
C VAL A 161 13.45 1.59 31.19
N SER A 162 13.53 1.46 32.53
CA SER A 162 13.60 0.17 33.22
C SER A 162 12.41 -0.73 32.88
N ASP A 163 11.20 -0.17 32.84
CA ASP A 163 9.96 -0.90 32.55
C ASP A 163 9.88 -1.36 31.09
N SER A 164 10.55 -0.64 30.20
CA SER A 164 10.53 -0.89 28.75
C SER A 164 11.70 -1.75 28.27
N MET A 165 12.66 -2.11 29.12
CA MET A 165 13.89 -2.80 28.72
C MET A 165 13.65 -4.12 27.98
N GLU A 166 12.74 -4.96 28.47
CA GLU A 166 12.42 -6.25 27.83
C GLU A 166 11.75 -6.06 26.46
N GLU A 167 10.90 -5.04 26.32
CA GLU A 167 10.33 -4.66 25.02
C GLU A 167 11.43 -4.20 24.07
N MET A 168 12.37 -3.36 24.53
CA MET A 168 13.46 -2.85 23.70
C MET A 168 14.37 -3.97 23.18
N LYS A 169 14.73 -4.93 24.06
CA LYS A 169 15.52 -6.12 23.68
C LYS A 169 14.79 -6.97 22.64
N SER A 170 13.53 -7.32 22.92
CA SER A 170 12.71 -8.14 22.03
C SER A 170 12.52 -7.48 20.65
N ALA A 171 12.25 -6.18 20.62
CA ALA A 171 12.11 -5.43 19.38
C ALA A 171 13.42 -5.40 18.57
N MET A 172 14.57 -5.16 19.20
CA MET A 172 15.86 -5.16 18.51
C MET A 172 16.26 -6.54 18.00
N GLU A 173 16.02 -7.61 18.76
CA GLU A 173 16.21 -8.98 18.27
C GLU A 173 15.31 -9.29 17.06
N SER A 174 14.06 -8.86 17.10
CA SER A 174 13.12 -8.98 15.99
C SER A 174 13.62 -8.22 14.75
N TYR A 175 14.09 -6.98 14.91
CA TYR A 175 14.66 -6.19 13.81
C TYR A 175 15.92 -6.80 13.24
N ALA A 176 16.85 -7.28 14.08
CA ALA A 176 18.04 -8.01 13.64
C ALA A 176 17.66 -9.28 12.85
N GLY A 177 16.64 -10.02 13.32
CA GLY A 177 16.11 -11.19 12.64
C GLY A 177 15.50 -10.86 11.27
N ARG A 178 14.70 -9.79 11.18
CA ARG A 178 14.12 -9.29 9.91
C ARG A 178 15.23 -8.83 8.96
N CYS A 179 16.21 -8.07 9.45
CA CYS A 179 17.35 -7.59 8.67
C CYS A 179 18.16 -8.76 8.07
N LYS A 180 18.44 -9.81 8.85
CA LYS A 180 19.12 -11.03 8.36
C LYS A 180 18.34 -11.76 7.27
N LYS A 181 17.00 -11.75 7.34
CA LYS A 181 16.10 -12.39 6.36
C LYS A 181 15.93 -11.59 5.07
N LEU A 182 16.45 -10.35 5.00
CA LEU A 182 16.36 -9.56 3.77
C LEU A 182 17.08 -10.26 2.60
N PRO A 183 16.48 -10.23 1.39
CA PRO A 183 17.07 -10.81 0.19
C PRO A 183 18.50 -10.34 -0.07
N GLY A 184 19.35 -11.24 -0.57
CA GLY A 184 20.77 -10.94 -0.86
C GLY A 184 20.96 -9.76 -1.81
N ARG A 185 20.02 -9.52 -2.74
CA ARG A 185 20.03 -8.37 -3.65
C ARG A 185 20.00 -7.02 -2.91
N LEU A 186 19.46 -6.97 -1.69
CA LEU A 186 19.39 -5.74 -0.89
C LEU A 186 20.69 -5.47 -0.13
N ARG A 187 21.55 -6.48 0.04
CA ARG A 187 22.78 -6.39 0.84
C ARG A 187 23.90 -5.62 0.15
N SER A 188 23.81 -5.38 -1.15
CA SER A 188 24.79 -4.58 -1.89
C SER A 188 24.56 -3.07 -1.79
N TYR A 189 23.50 -2.64 -1.10
CA TYR A 189 23.16 -1.23 -0.97
C TYR A 189 23.65 -0.67 0.36
N ASP A 190 24.22 0.53 0.33
CA ASP A 190 24.73 1.21 1.54
C ASP A 190 23.65 1.36 2.63
N SER A 191 22.39 1.56 2.23
CA SER A 191 21.26 1.65 3.17
C SER A 191 21.04 0.38 3.99
N PHE A 192 21.42 -0.80 3.47
CA PHE A 192 21.39 -2.05 4.22
C PHE A 192 22.45 -2.08 5.31
N ASP A 193 23.68 -1.68 4.99
CA ASP A 193 24.77 -1.62 5.97
C ASP A 193 24.49 -0.56 7.04
N GLN A 194 23.92 0.59 6.66
CA GLN A 194 23.48 1.62 7.60
C GLN A 194 22.39 1.09 8.54
N LEU A 195 21.36 0.41 8.01
CA LEU A 195 20.31 -0.21 8.83
C LEU A 195 20.88 -1.22 9.82
N ARG A 196 21.76 -2.09 9.34
CA ARG A 196 22.40 -3.09 10.17
C ARG A 196 23.22 -2.43 11.27
N LYS A 197 24.00 -1.41 10.94
CA LYS A 197 24.79 -0.66 11.92
C LYS A 197 23.91 -0.02 12.98
N GLU A 198 22.79 0.62 12.62
CA GLU A 198 21.87 1.20 13.60
C GLU A 198 21.30 0.15 14.58
N ILE A 199 20.97 -1.04 14.08
CA ILE A 199 20.50 -2.16 14.93
C ILE A 199 21.63 -2.67 15.83
N ASP A 200 22.81 -2.94 15.27
CA ASP A 200 23.96 -3.49 15.98
C ASP A 200 24.45 -2.49 17.07
N ASP A 201 24.53 -1.19 16.73
CA ASP A 201 24.93 -0.12 17.66
C ASP A 201 23.93 0.02 18.82
N PHE A 202 22.62 -0.08 18.55
CA PHE A 202 21.61 -0.01 19.62
C PHE A 202 21.63 -1.27 20.51
N GLN A 203 21.87 -2.45 19.94
CA GLN A 203 22.05 -3.69 20.70
C GLN A 203 23.25 -3.65 21.65
N ILE A 204 24.34 -2.98 21.26
CA ILE A 204 25.50 -2.77 22.14
C ILE A 204 25.15 -1.87 23.33
N ILE A 205 24.27 -0.89 23.13
CA ILE A 205 23.88 0.08 24.16
C ILE A 205 22.85 -0.48 25.13
N LEU A 206 22.00 -1.43 24.70
CA LEU A 206 20.93 -2.00 25.53
C LEU A 206 21.40 -2.53 26.90
N PRO A 207 22.46 -3.35 27.01
CA PRO A 207 22.97 -3.78 28.31
C PRO A 207 23.43 -2.62 29.20
N LEU A 208 24.00 -1.56 28.61
CA LEU A 208 24.40 -0.38 29.37
C LEU A 208 23.20 0.37 29.93
N LEU A 209 22.13 0.50 29.13
CA LEU A 209 20.88 1.10 29.60
C LEU A 209 20.23 0.28 30.71
N GLU A 210 20.27 -1.05 30.59
CA GLU A 210 19.77 -1.96 31.62
C GLU A 210 20.49 -1.72 32.95
N GLU A 211 21.82 -1.72 32.96
CA GLU A 211 22.61 -1.52 34.17
C GLU A 211 22.41 -0.12 34.77
N LEU A 212 22.40 0.92 33.93
CA LEU A 212 22.22 2.31 34.37
C LEU A 212 20.80 2.61 34.88
N SER A 213 19.80 1.84 34.44
CA SER A 213 18.38 2.02 34.82
C SER A 213 18.00 1.33 36.14
N LYS A 214 18.88 0.54 36.75
CA LYS A 214 18.60 -0.18 38.01
C LYS A 214 18.48 0.79 39.19
N ASP A 215 17.57 0.48 40.13
CA ASP A 215 17.42 1.21 41.41
C ASP A 215 18.69 1.25 42.26
N SER A 216 19.63 0.32 42.04
CA SER A 216 20.93 0.33 42.70
C SER A 216 21.83 1.48 42.25
N ILE A 217 21.54 2.12 41.11
CA ILE A 217 22.28 3.26 40.59
C ILE A 217 21.85 4.54 41.31
N LYS A 218 22.74 5.03 42.18
CA LYS A 218 22.57 6.27 42.94
C LYS A 218 23.37 7.41 42.31
N VAL A 219 23.11 8.64 42.77
CA VAL A 219 23.77 9.90 42.38
C VAL A 219 25.28 9.76 42.20
N ARG A 220 25.98 9.18 43.19
CA ARG A 220 27.44 8.97 43.13
C ARG A 220 27.93 8.19 41.90
N HIS A 221 27.15 7.23 41.41
CA HIS A 221 27.54 6.44 40.24
C HIS A 221 27.32 7.25 38.95
N TRP A 222 26.30 8.13 38.92
CA TRP A 222 26.15 9.09 37.82
C TRP A 222 27.28 10.12 37.82
N GLU A 223 27.77 10.55 38.98
CA GLU A 223 28.96 11.42 39.09
C GLU A 223 30.22 10.75 38.51
N GLU A 224 30.45 9.47 38.83
CA GLU A 224 31.55 8.68 38.24
C GLU A 224 31.40 8.53 36.71
N VAL A 225 30.18 8.28 36.21
CA VAL A 225 29.91 8.19 34.77
C VAL A 225 30.14 9.54 34.07
N MET A 226 29.73 10.65 34.69
CA MET A 226 29.98 12.00 34.18
C MET A 226 31.48 12.32 34.11
N GLU A 227 32.25 11.89 35.11
CA GLU A 227 33.71 12.07 35.14
C GLU A 227 34.41 11.27 34.04
N ILE A 228 34.02 10.02 33.83
CA ILE A 228 34.61 9.14 32.80
C ILE A 228 34.23 9.60 31.38
N CYS A 229 32.99 10.04 31.18
CA CYS A 229 32.50 10.49 29.88
C CYS A 229 32.86 11.96 29.58
N GLU A 230 33.43 12.70 30.54
CA GLU A 230 33.64 14.16 30.46
C GLU A 230 32.36 14.94 30.08
N MET A 231 31.20 14.43 30.49
CA MET A 231 29.87 14.95 30.14
C MET A 231 29.07 15.27 31.39
N ARG A 232 28.19 16.27 31.32
CA ARG A 232 27.23 16.58 32.40
C ARG A 232 25.85 16.02 32.07
N PHE A 233 25.34 15.15 32.93
CA PHE A 233 23.99 14.61 32.83
C PHE A 233 23.10 15.18 33.93
N ASP A 234 22.04 15.91 33.58
CA ASP A 234 21.00 16.36 34.51
C ASP A 234 19.99 15.24 34.78
N VAL A 235 20.46 14.05 35.19
CA VAL A 235 19.59 12.89 35.49
C VAL A 235 18.83 13.10 36.80
N ILE A 236 19.37 13.92 37.71
CA ILE A 236 18.92 14.03 39.10
C ILE A 236 17.83 15.09 39.20
N GLY A 237 16.59 14.66 39.49
CA GLY A 237 15.46 15.54 39.75
C GLY A 237 14.80 16.15 38.52
N ASN A 238 15.23 15.78 37.32
CA ASN A 238 14.63 16.22 36.06
C ASN A 238 13.73 15.11 35.46
N PRO A 239 12.39 15.21 35.58
CA PRO A 239 11.47 14.26 34.97
C PRO A 239 11.50 14.29 33.43
N ASP A 240 12.09 15.35 32.84
CA ASP A 240 12.28 15.49 31.39
C ASP A 240 13.64 14.96 30.90
N PHE A 241 14.43 14.30 31.76
CA PHE A 241 15.66 13.63 31.31
C PHE A 241 15.30 12.46 30.38
N LYS A 242 15.67 12.60 29.12
CA LYS A 242 15.35 11.67 28.03
C LYS A 242 16.54 10.80 27.69
N LEU A 243 16.26 9.61 27.17
CA LEU A 243 17.30 8.66 26.73
C LEU A 243 18.27 9.26 25.70
N GLN A 244 17.85 10.18 24.84
CA GLN A 244 18.78 10.86 23.92
C GLN A 244 19.85 11.70 24.61
N SER A 245 19.62 12.15 25.85
CA SER A 245 20.55 12.98 26.60
C SER A 245 21.78 12.21 27.09
N THR A 246 21.81 10.87 26.93
CA THR A 246 22.97 10.02 27.22
C THR A 246 23.81 9.67 25.99
N ARG A 247 23.41 10.10 24.78
CA ARG A 247 24.11 9.81 23.52
C ARG A 247 24.62 11.14 22.92
N SER A 248 25.92 11.43 23.06
CA SER A 248 26.63 12.32 22.14
C SER A 248 27.47 11.49 21.18
#